data_AF-A0AAV1QHE0-F1
#
_entry.id   AF-A0AAV1QHE0-F1
#
_cell.length_a   1.000
_cell.length_b   1.000
_cell.length_c   1.000
_cell.angle_alpha   90.00
_cell.angle_beta   90.00
_cell.angle_gamma   90.00
#
_symmetry.space_group_name_H-M   'P 1'
#
loop_
_entity.id
_entity.type
_entity.pdbx_description
1 polymer ?
#
loop_
_entity_poly.entity_id
_entity_poly.type
_entity_poly.pdbx_seq_one_letter_code
_entity_poly.pdbx_strand_id
1 'polypeptide(L)'
;MRDLQTLKENLETKIKELEKIKDDWSPFSDEEEEQRKEQTEKEVETLKKELQTKQEEFDAKTKELDRKQTNADRLMQEEKQNREKEVKDLKNQLDSKQKELEKIIEDWSPFSDEEDQQRKEQTEKEVETLKKELQTKQKEFETKTKELDGKQTNADRPLQEEKPHREKEVKDLKNQLDLKTKEVENKQAECDLTELQQPHEENQRRERELQTLKENLETKTKELETIIENWSPFSDEEEEQRKEQTEKEVETLKKELQTKQEEFETKTKERPNVSQNNDTNLADQNSTEVFVEFDPNGKYLRLTNKSKEDLKLEGWMLRVKLNDENPIMYTFKKSFKLRAEKKVTIWVPGSGFHLPPSNLTWKELKRWNKGDKLLVELINCHEEIVKTTEV
;
A
#
# COMPACT_ATOMS: atom_id res chain seq x y z
N MET A 1 156.94 9.85 88.19
CA MET A 1 156.26 10.92 88.96
C MET A 1 155.78 12.09 88.08
N ARG A 2 156.52 12.56 87.06
CA ARG A 2 156.03 13.64 86.17
C ARG A 2 154.80 13.28 85.32
N ASP A 3 154.75 12.07 84.75
CA ASP A 3 153.65 11.69 83.83
C ASP A 3 152.27 11.58 84.51
N LEU A 4 152.24 11.22 85.80
CA LEU A 4 151.01 11.19 86.61
C LEU A 4 150.47 12.60 86.90
N GLN A 5 151.36 13.59 87.03
CA GLN A 5 150.99 14.99 87.26
C GLN A 5 150.33 15.57 86.00
N THR A 6 150.93 15.33 84.84
CA THR A 6 150.42 15.80 83.54
C THR A 6 149.09 15.15 83.19
N LEU A 7 148.91 13.85 83.50
CA LEU A 7 147.63 13.17 83.30
C LEU A 7 146.52 13.74 84.21
N LYS A 8 146.86 14.08 85.46
CA LYS A 8 145.93 14.69 86.40
C LYS A 8 145.47 16.08 85.96
N GLU A 9 146.40 16.94 85.52
CA GLU A 9 146.05 18.26 84.98
C GLU A 9 145.19 18.14 83.72
N ASN A 10 145.51 17.19 82.83
CA ASN A 10 144.73 16.99 81.61
C ASN A 10 143.31 16.46 81.91
N LEU A 11 143.17 15.61 82.94
CA LEU A 11 141.87 15.16 83.45
C LEU A 11 141.08 16.30 84.11
N GLU A 12 141.72 17.14 84.94
CA GLU A 12 141.08 18.33 85.51
C GLU A 12 140.62 19.31 84.44
N THR A 13 141.39 19.47 83.36
CA THR A 13 141.03 20.32 82.23
C THR A 13 139.83 19.74 81.48
N LYS A 14 139.83 18.43 81.22
CA LYS A 14 138.68 17.74 80.60
C LYS A 14 137.43 17.76 81.47
N ILE A 15 137.58 17.64 82.79
CA ILE A 15 136.46 17.76 83.73
C ILE A 15 135.87 19.17 83.64
N LYS A 16 136.71 20.21 83.64
CA LYS A 16 136.24 21.61 83.46
C LYS A 16 135.57 21.85 82.11
N GLU A 17 136.09 21.26 81.03
CA GLU A 17 135.45 21.33 79.71
C GLU A 17 134.09 20.61 79.69
N LEU A 18 134.00 19.44 80.32
CA LEU A 18 132.74 18.71 80.45
C LEU A 18 131.74 19.42 81.36
N GLU A 19 132.19 20.05 82.45
CA GLU A 19 131.36 20.90 83.32
C GLU A 19 130.85 22.11 82.54
N LYS A 20 131.70 22.77 81.74
CA LYS A 20 131.29 23.88 80.90
C LYS A 20 130.27 23.45 79.83
N ILE A 21 130.49 22.31 79.17
CA ILE A 21 129.54 21.79 78.17
C ILE A 21 128.21 21.42 78.85
N LYS A 22 128.26 20.84 80.06
CA LYS A 22 127.07 20.52 80.85
C LYS A 22 126.31 21.79 81.24
N ASP A 23 127.01 22.82 81.69
CA ASP A 23 126.41 24.11 82.07
C ASP A 23 125.88 24.90 80.86
N ASP A 24 126.51 24.78 79.69
CA ASP A 24 126.02 25.38 78.44
C ASP A 24 124.80 24.63 77.85
N TRP A 25 124.70 23.30 78.07
CA TRP A 25 123.59 22.46 77.57
C TRP A 25 122.38 22.35 78.52
N SER A 26 122.60 22.43 79.83
CA SER A 26 121.53 22.31 80.83
C SER A 26 120.43 23.37 80.67
N PRO A 27 120.71 24.68 80.56
CA PRO A 27 119.67 25.69 80.42
C PRO A 27 118.97 25.61 79.04
N PHE A 28 119.71 25.23 77.98
CA PHE A 28 119.16 25.16 76.62
C PHE A 28 118.18 24.00 76.42
N SER A 29 118.36 22.89 77.14
CA SER A 29 117.44 21.75 77.08
C SER A 29 116.16 22.00 77.87
N ASP A 30 116.27 22.59 79.06
CA ASP A 30 115.14 22.77 79.96
C ASP A 30 114.21 23.92 79.52
N GLU A 31 114.78 25.05 79.07
CA GLU A 31 114.00 26.23 78.67
C GLU A 31 113.25 26.02 77.34
N GLU A 32 113.86 25.36 76.35
CA GLU A 32 113.14 25.02 75.11
C GLU A 32 112.06 23.95 75.34
N GLU A 33 112.28 23.01 76.26
CA GLU A 33 111.27 22.02 76.63
C GLU A 33 110.09 22.68 77.37
N GLU A 34 110.36 23.65 78.23
CA GLU A 34 109.34 24.46 78.91
C GLU A 34 108.52 25.30 77.92
N GLN A 35 109.17 25.97 76.96
CA GLN A 35 108.46 26.72 75.90
C GLN A 35 107.60 25.81 75.03
N ARG A 36 108.10 24.62 74.66
CA ARG A 36 107.32 23.62 73.91
C ARG A 36 106.11 23.16 74.71
N LYS A 37 106.27 22.89 76.02
CA LYS A 37 105.17 22.54 76.91
C LYS A 37 104.14 23.68 76.98
N GLU A 38 104.57 24.92 77.21
CA GLU A 38 103.68 26.08 77.28
C GLU A 38 102.91 26.29 75.96
N GLN A 39 103.57 26.13 74.80
CA GLN A 39 102.92 26.23 73.51
C GLN A 39 101.87 25.13 73.32
N THR A 40 102.21 23.87 73.63
CA THR A 40 101.24 22.77 73.54
C THR A 40 100.08 22.93 74.52
N GLU A 41 100.32 23.51 75.70
CA GLU A 41 99.27 23.79 76.68
C GLU A 41 98.31 24.86 76.16
N LYS A 42 98.82 25.93 75.55
CA LYS A 42 98.00 26.95 74.87
C LYS A 42 97.18 26.36 73.71
N GLU A 43 97.79 25.49 72.90
CA GLU A 43 97.09 24.79 71.82
C GLU A 43 95.98 23.86 72.34
N VAL A 44 96.25 23.11 73.43
CA VAL A 44 95.24 22.28 74.08
C VAL A 44 94.12 23.13 74.68
N GLU A 45 94.45 24.26 75.31
CA GLU A 45 93.45 25.15 75.90
C GLU A 45 92.56 25.79 74.83
N THR A 46 93.13 26.21 73.70
CA THR A 46 92.38 26.76 72.56
C THR A 46 91.47 25.71 71.92
N LEU A 47 91.98 24.51 71.64
CA LEU A 47 91.17 23.40 71.12
C LEU A 47 90.05 23.01 72.08
N LYS A 48 90.30 23.05 73.39
CA LYS A 48 89.29 22.77 74.41
C LYS A 48 88.17 23.82 74.41
N LYS A 49 88.51 25.11 74.25
CA LYS A 49 87.53 26.20 74.11
C LYS A 49 86.72 26.04 72.83
N GLU A 50 87.36 25.74 71.70
CA GLU A 50 86.66 25.50 70.43
C GLU A 50 85.71 24.30 70.50
N LEU A 51 86.15 23.20 71.11
CA LEU A 51 85.32 22.02 71.32
C LEU A 51 84.11 22.34 72.20
N GLN A 52 84.30 23.11 73.26
CA GLN A 52 83.20 23.55 74.12
C GLN A 52 82.20 24.41 73.33
N THR A 53 82.67 25.39 72.55
CA THR A 53 81.79 26.21 71.70
C THR A 53 81.04 25.36 70.69
N LYS A 54 81.69 24.37 70.07
CA LYS A 54 81.02 23.45 69.12
C LYS A 54 79.98 22.56 69.80
N GLN A 55 80.23 22.13 71.02
CA GLN A 55 79.25 21.38 71.81
C GLN A 55 78.02 22.25 72.11
N GLU A 56 78.22 23.50 72.54
CA GLU A 56 77.14 24.45 72.81
C GLU A 56 76.33 24.77 71.53
N GLU A 57 76.99 24.93 70.38
CA GLU A 57 76.32 25.11 69.08
C GLU A 57 75.49 23.88 68.68
N PHE A 58 76.01 22.67 68.87
CA PHE A 58 75.29 21.43 68.57
C PHE A 58 74.05 21.26 69.45
N ASP A 59 74.19 21.54 70.76
CA ASP A 59 73.08 21.48 71.70
C ASP A 59 72.01 22.53 71.37
N ALA A 60 72.42 23.74 70.95
CA ALA A 60 71.51 24.78 70.49
C ALA A 60 70.75 24.35 69.23
N LYS A 61 71.45 23.76 68.25
CA LYS A 61 70.86 23.29 66.98
C LYS A 61 69.91 22.11 67.20
N THR A 62 70.23 21.22 68.12
CA THR A 62 69.36 20.10 68.52
C THR A 62 68.07 20.63 69.14
N LYS A 63 68.17 21.58 70.08
CA LYS A 63 66.99 22.26 70.66
C LYS A 63 66.17 23.01 69.62
N GLU A 64 66.81 23.62 68.62
CA GLU A 64 66.11 24.28 67.52
C GLU A 64 65.35 23.29 66.64
N LEU A 65 65.97 22.14 66.33
CA LEU A 65 65.34 21.07 65.55
C LEU A 65 64.12 20.50 66.28
N ASP A 66 64.22 20.23 67.58
CA ASP A 66 63.12 19.74 68.39
C ASP A 66 61.94 20.73 68.44
N ARG A 67 62.25 22.04 68.54
CA ARG A 67 61.23 23.11 68.47
C ARG A 67 60.56 23.16 67.10
N LYS A 68 61.32 23.01 66.02
CA LYS A 68 60.77 22.97 64.65
C LYS A 68 59.88 21.75 64.46
N GLN A 69 60.30 20.58 64.95
CA GLN A 69 59.52 19.35 64.89
C GLN A 69 58.20 19.49 65.67
N THR A 70 58.27 19.99 66.91
CA THR A 70 57.08 20.23 67.74
C THR A 70 56.10 21.20 67.09
N ASN A 71 56.61 22.27 66.46
CA ASN A 71 55.78 23.23 65.73
C ASN A 71 55.13 22.62 64.48
N ALA A 72 55.87 21.79 63.73
CA ALA A 72 55.32 21.10 62.56
C ALA A 72 54.21 20.12 62.96
N ASP A 73 54.41 19.36 64.03
CA ASP A 73 53.41 18.42 64.55
C ASP A 73 52.15 19.16 65.04
N ARG A 74 52.32 20.30 65.72
CA ARG A 74 51.19 21.15 66.15
C ARG A 74 50.39 21.68 64.94
N LEU A 75 51.06 22.20 63.93
CA LEU A 75 50.39 22.72 62.72
C LEU A 75 49.65 21.61 61.96
N MET A 76 50.26 20.43 61.85
CA MET A 76 49.61 19.27 61.22
C MET A 76 48.37 18.82 61.98
N GLN A 77 48.41 18.84 63.32
CA GLN A 77 47.27 18.52 64.16
C GLN A 77 46.15 19.56 64.04
N GLU A 78 46.48 20.85 64.00
CA GLU A 78 45.51 21.93 63.78
C GLU A 78 44.84 21.82 62.40
N GLU A 79 45.62 21.55 61.35
CA GLU A 79 45.09 21.36 59.99
C GLU A 79 44.17 20.14 59.91
N LYS A 80 44.55 19.03 60.57
CA LYS A 80 43.71 17.83 60.68
C LYS A 80 42.38 18.13 61.37
N GLN A 81 42.40 18.84 62.50
CA GLN A 81 41.17 19.23 63.21
C GLN A 81 40.28 20.16 62.38
N ASN A 82 40.86 21.08 61.62
CA ASN A 82 40.10 21.95 60.73
C ASN A 82 39.43 21.16 59.59
N ARG A 83 40.17 20.25 58.94
CA ARG A 83 39.61 19.34 57.93
C ARG A 83 38.49 18.45 58.49
N GLU A 84 38.65 17.94 59.71
CA GLU A 84 37.61 17.13 60.37
C GLU A 84 36.32 17.93 60.62
N LYS A 85 36.43 19.21 61.02
CA LYS A 85 35.26 20.10 61.15
C LYS A 85 34.58 20.36 59.81
N GLU A 86 35.37 20.67 58.77
CA GLU A 86 34.83 20.92 57.43
C GLU A 86 34.09 19.71 56.86
N VAL A 87 34.67 18.51 57.00
CA VAL A 87 34.02 17.26 56.58
C VAL A 87 32.72 17.02 57.35
N LYS A 88 32.69 17.32 58.65
CA LYS A 88 31.49 17.20 59.47
C LYS A 88 30.39 18.15 58.99
N ASP A 89 30.74 19.40 58.68
CA ASP A 89 29.79 20.41 58.20
C ASP A 89 29.24 20.04 56.81
N LEU A 90 30.10 19.60 55.89
CA LEU A 90 29.68 19.10 54.58
C LEU A 90 28.76 17.89 54.68
N LYS A 91 29.03 16.97 55.62
CA LYS A 91 28.17 15.81 55.86
C LYS A 91 26.79 16.22 56.37
N ASN A 92 26.72 17.20 57.27
CA ASN A 92 25.43 17.73 57.75
C ASN A 92 24.65 18.43 56.65
N GLN A 93 25.33 19.16 55.76
CA GLN A 93 24.68 19.78 54.58
C GLN A 93 24.18 18.73 53.58
N LEU A 94 24.92 17.64 53.39
CA LEU A 94 24.48 16.55 52.52
C LEU A 94 23.24 15.86 53.10
N ASP A 95 23.23 15.57 54.41
CA ASP A 95 22.09 14.96 55.10
C ASP A 95 20.83 15.85 55.04
N SER A 96 20.99 17.17 55.20
CA SER A 96 19.86 18.10 55.07
C SER A 96 19.31 18.15 53.64
N LYS A 97 20.19 18.14 52.63
CA LYS A 97 19.79 18.08 51.21
C LYS A 97 19.14 16.76 50.84
N GLN A 98 19.61 15.64 51.38
CA GLN A 98 18.98 14.33 51.17
C GLN A 98 17.55 14.31 51.72
N LYS A 99 17.34 14.83 52.94
CA LYS A 99 16.00 14.95 53.53
C LYS A 99 15.07 15.86 52.73
N GLU A 100 15.60 16.96 52.19
CA GLU A 100 14.83 17.87 51.33
C GLU A 100 14.38 17.16 50.03
N LEU A 101 15.27 16.38 49.40
CA LEU A 101 14.94 15.60 48.22
C LEU A 101 13.93 14.48 48.52
N GLU A 102 14.09 13.74 49.63
CA GLU A 102 13.14 12.73 50.06
C GLU A 102 11.75 13.33 50.27
N LYS A 103 11.66 14.50 50.91
CA LYS A 103 10.40 15.20 51.09
C LYS A 103 9.77 15.60 49.75
N ILE A 104 10.55 16.15 48.81
CA ILE A 104 10.04 16.50 47.48
C ILE A 104 9.50 15.27 46.78
N ILE A 105 10.19 14.12 46.85
CA ILE A 105 9.72 12.87 46.25
C ILE A 105 8.40 12.41 46.89
N GLU A 106 8.31 12.45 48.22
CA GLU A 106 7.10 12.09 48.96
C GLU A 106 5.92 13.00 48.61
N ASP A 107 6.16 14.31 48.49
CA ASP A 107 5.14 15.30 48.09
C ASP A 107 4.69 15.11 46.61
N TRP A 108 5.58 14.64 45.72
CA TRP A 108 5.27 14.47 44.28
C TRP A 108 4.65 13.11 43.93
N SER A 109 4.95 12.05 44.69
CA SER A 109 4.41 10.70 44.46
C SER A 109 2.88 10.66 44.36
N PRO A 110 2.09 11.23 45.31
CA PRO A 110 0.64 11.16 45.25
C PRO A 110 0.06 11.96 44.08
N PHE A 111 0.71 13.05 43.67
CA PHE A 111 0.25 13.84 42.52
C PHE A 111 0.37 13.07 41.21
N SER A 112 1.47 12.30 41.04
CA SER A 112 1.65 11.41 39.89
C SER A 112 0.60 10.30 39.87
N ASP A 113 0.34 9.67 41.01
CA ASP A 113 -0.63 8.58 41.12
C ASP A 113 -2.07 9.07 40.90
N GLU A 114 -2.43 10.26 41.42
CA GLU A 114 -3.74 10.88 41.19
C GLU A 114 -3.95 11.28 39.73
N GLU A 115 -2.94 11.85 39.06
CA GLU A 115 -3.04 12.19 37.63
C GLU A 115 -3.22 10.93 36.78
N ASP A 116 -2.47 9.86 37.05
CA ASP A 116 -2.59 8.58 36.37
C ASP A 116 -3.95 7.91 36.63
N GLN A 117 -4.46 8.00 37.86
CA GLN A 117 -5.79 7.48 38.22
C GLN A 117 -6.90 8.27 37.51
N GLN A 118 -6.80 9.60 37.45
CA GLN A 118 -7.76 10.44 36.72
C GLN A 118 -7.75 10.15 35.22
N ARG A 119 -6.57 10.02 34.61
CA ARG A 119 -6.43 9.64 33.19
C ARG A 119 -7.08 8.28 32.93
N LYS A 120 -6.83 7.30 33.79
CA LYS A 120 -7.42 5.97 33.68
C LYS A 120 -8.95 6.03 33.77
N GLU A 121 -9.49 6.71 34.77
CA GLU A 121 -10.95 6.84 34.95
C GLU A 121 -11.61 7.57 33.77
N GLN A 122 -10.96 8.60 33.22
CA GLN A 122 -11.45 9.32 32.04
C GLN A 122 -11.47 8.42 30.80
N THR A 123 -10.39 7.65 30.56
CA THR A 123 -10.36 6.69 29.44
C THR A 123 -11.39 5.58 29.60
N GLU A 124 -11.65 5.12 30.83
CA GLU A 124 -12.65 4.09 31.10
C GLU A 124 -14.07 4.61 30.82
N LYS A 125 -14.38 5.86 31.23
CA LYS A 125 -15.64 6.52 30.88
C LYS A 125 -15.82 6.68 29.38
N GLU A 126 -14.78 7.07 28.65
CA GLU A 126 -14.82 7.20 27.19
C GLU A 126 -15.00 5.85 26.48
N VAL A 127 -14.35 4.79 26.96
CA VAL A 127 -14.56 3.44 26.45
C VAL A 127 -15.99 2.98 26.72
N GLU A 128 -16.56 3.29 27.89
CA GLU A 128 -17.93 2.93 28.22
C GLU A 128 -18.96 3.66 27.34
N THR A 129 -18.75 4.95 27.05
CA THR A 129 -19.62 5.71 26.13
C THR A 129 -19.55 5.17 24.72
N LEU A 130 -18.35 4.95 24.18
CA LEU A 130 -18.16 4.36 22.84
C LEU A 130 -18.76 2.96 22.74
N LYS A 131 -18.68 2.15 23.80
CA LYS A 131 -19.32 0.83 23.85
C LYS A 131 -20.84 0.92 23.79
N LYS A 132 -21.46 1.87 24.49
CA LYS A 132 -22.91 2.12 24.44
C LYS A 132 -23.34 2.59 23.05
N GLU A 133 -22.59 3.50 22.43
CA GLU A 133 -22.85 3.95 21.06
C GLU A 133 -22.74 2.81 20.04
N LEU A 134 -21.69 1.99 20.15
CA LEU A 134 -21.50 0.82 19.29
C LEU A 134 -22.67 -0.17 19.42
N GLN A 135 -23.11 -0.46 20.65
CA GLN A 135 -24.24 -1.35 20.89
C GLN A 135 -25.54 -0.77 20.29
N THR A 136 -25.71 0.55 20.36
CA THR A 136 -26.87 1.24 19.77
C THR A 136 -26.83 1.14 18.25
N LYS A 137 -25.67 1.39 17.64
CA LYS A 137 -25.47 1.22 16.19
C LYS A 137 -25.66 -0.21 15.74
N GLN A 138 -25.22 -1.20 16.52
CA GLN A 138 -25.43 -2.60 16.20
C GLN A 138 -26.93 -2.94 16.16
N LYS A 139 -27.71 -2.44 17.11
CA LYS A 139 -29.18 -2.59 17.09
C LYS A 139 -29.81 -1.90 15.88
N GLU A 140 -29.37 -0.69 15.52
CA GLU A 140 -29.84 0.01 14.30
C GLU A 140 -29.50 -0.76 13.02
N PHE A 141 -28.32 -1.39 12.94
CA PHE A 141 -27.95 -2.24 11.81
C PHE A 141 -28.82 -3.49 11.76
N GLU A 142 -29.04 -4.17 12.88
CA GLU A 142 -29.91 -5.34 12.95
C GLU A 142 -31.36 -5.03 12.52
N THR A 143 -31.93 -3.90 12.94
CA THR A 143 -33.27 -3.49 12.49
C THR A 143 -33.29 -3.22 10.99
N LYS A 144 -32.29 -2.51 10.47
CA LYS A 144 -32.19 -2.19 9.04
C LYS A 144 -31.99 -3.43 8.17
N THR A 145 -31.23 -4.41 8.65
CA THR A 145 -31.09 -5.71 7.99
C THR A 145 -32.43 -6.45 7.93
N LYS A 146 -33.17 -6.50 9.06
CA LYS A 146 -34.52 -7.11 9.07
C LYS A 146 -35.50 -6.40 8.13
N GLU A 147 -35.44 -5.07 8.04
CA GLU A 147 -36.25 -4.31 7.09
C GLU A 147 -35.88 -4.60 5.63
N LEU A 148 -34.59 -4.73 5.31
CA LEU A 148 -34.14 -5.07 3.97
C LEU A 148 -34.56 -6.49 3.58
N ASP A 149 -34.40 -7.46 4.48
CA ASP A 149 -34.89 -8.82 4.26
C ASP A 149 -36.41 -8.85 4.05
N GLY A 150 -37.17 -8.07 4.84
CA GLY A 150 -38.61 -7.89 4.66
C GLY A 150 -38.99 -7.27 3.31
N LYS A 151 -38.22 -6.29 2.82
CA LYS A 151 -38.44 -5.70 1.49
C LYS A 151 -38.09 -6.66 0.37
N GLN A 152 -36.99 -7.41 0.49
CA GLN A 152 -36.55 -8.39 -0.49
C GLN A 152 -37.60 -9.50 -0.63
N THR A 153 -38.04 -10.09 0.49
CA THR A 153 -39.09 -11.12 0.51
C THR A 153 -40.41 -10.61 -0.08
N ASN A 154 -40.82 -9.38 0.22
CA ASN A 154 -42.02 -8.78 -0.39
C ASN A 154 -41.88 -8.51 -1.89
N ALA A 155 -40.68 -8.17 -2.37
CA ALA A 155 -40.40 -7.99 -3.80
C ALA A 155 -40.35 -9.33 -4.55
N ASP A 156 -39.83 -10.39 -3.92
CA ASP A 156 -39.74 -11.72 -4.50
C ASP A 156 -41.09 -12.45 -4.54
N ARG A 157 -42.03 -12.13 -3.63
CA ARG A 157 -43.37 -12.75 -3.57
C ARG A 157 -44.19 -12.63 -4.87
N PRO A 158 -44.41 -11.45 -5.47
CA PRO A 158 -45.15 -11.35 -6.72
C PRO A 158 -44.42 -12.05 -7.88
N LEU A 159 -43.09 -12.02 -7.92
CA LEU A 159 -42.29 -12.76 -8.91
C LEU A 159 -42.48 -14.28 -8.76
N GLN A 160 -42.53 -14.79 -7.54
CA GLN A 160 -42.80 -16.21 -7.26
C GLN A 160 -44.23 -16.64 -7.58
N GLU A 161 -45.23 -15.77 -7.37
CA GLU A 161 -46.64 -16.06 -7.65
C GLU A 161 -46.99 -15.91 -9.14
N GLU A 162 -46.45 -14.89 -9.81
CA GLU A 162 -46.78 -14.55 -11.20
C GLU A 162 -46.09 -15.49 -12.20
N LYS A 163 -44.87 -15.95 -11.91
CA LYS A 163 -44.11 -16.86 -12.77
C LYS A 163 -44.84 -18.18 -13.08
N PRO A 164 -45.33 -18.97 -12.10
CA PRO A 164 -46.07 -20.20 -12.40
C PRO A 164 -47.40 -19.91 -13.09
N HIS A 165 -48.01 -18.73 -12.85
CA HIS A 165 -49.25 -18.36 -13.51
C HIS A 165 -49.03 -18.09 -14.99
N ARG A 166 -47.98 -17.32 -15.34
CA ARG A 166 -47.55 -17.08 -16.72
C ARG A 166 -47.06 -18.36 -17.40
N GLU A 167 -46.32 -19.23 -16.70
CA GLU A 167 -45.90 -20.53 -17.23
C GLU A 167 -47.10 -21.42 -17.59
N LYS A 168 -48.13 -21.44 -16.74
CA LYS A 168 -49.38 -22.16 -17.02
C LYS A 168 -50.12 -21.57 -18.22
N GLU A 169 -50.23 -20.25 -18.29
CA GLU A 169 -50.88 -19.56 -19.41
C GLU A 169 -50.16 -19.81 -20.75
N VAL A 170 -48.83 -19.75 -20.77
CA VAL A 170 -48.02 -20.10 -21.95
C VAL A 170 -48.24 -21.57 -22.35
N LYS A 171 -48.33 -22.48 -21.38
CA LYS A 171 -48.61 -23.90 -21.65
C LYS A 171 -50.00 -24.10 -22.25
N ASP A 172 -51.01 -23.41 -21.73
CA ASP A 172 -52.39 -23.50 -22.22
C ASP A 172 -52.52 -22.90 -23.63
N LEU A 173 -51.90 -21.74 -23.89
CA LEU A 173 -51.83 -21.14 -25.22
C LEU A 173 -51.11 -22.03 -26.22
N LYS A 174 -50.01 -22.67 -25.81
CA LYS A 174 -49.27 -23.62 -26.66
C LYS A 174 -50.12 -24.84 -27.02
N ASN A 175 -50.85 -25.40 -26.05
CA ASN A 175 -51.77 -26.51 -26.31
C ASN A 175 -52.90 -26.11 -27.27
N GLN A 176 -53.47 -24.91 -27.12
CA GLN A 176 -54.48 -24.40 -28.05
C GLN A 176 -53.93 -24.20 -29.46
N LEU A 177 -52.69 -23.70 -29.57
CA LEU A 177 -52.03 -23.51 -30.86
C LEU A 177 -51.79 -24.86 -31.55
N ASP A 178 -51.29 -25.86 -30.84
CA ASP A 178 -51.13 -27.23 -31.37
C ASP A 178 -52.46 -27.85 -31.84
N LEU A 179 -53.54 -27.64 -31.08
CA LEU A 179 -54.88 -28.08 -31.48
C LEU A 179 -55.36 -27.38 -32.75
N LYS A 180 -55.16 -26.06 -32.85
CA LYS A 180 -55.48 -25.27 -34.04
C LYS A 180 -54.67 -25.69 -35.25
N THR A 181 -53.38 -25.95 -35.09
CA THR A 181 -52.51 -26.44 -36.15
C THR A 181 -53.01 -27.79 -36.68
N LYS A 182 -53.33 -28.75 -35.79
CA LYS A 182 -53.92 -30.03 -36.20
C LYS A 182 -55.27 -29.88 -36.89
N GLU A 183 -56.12 -28.95 -36.43
CA GLU A 183 -57.41 -28.66 -37.07
C GLU A 183 -57.22 -28.14 -38.50
N VAL A 184 -56.24 -27.25 -38.71
CA VAL A 184 -55.89 -26.72 -40.04
C VAL A 184 -55.30 -27.81 -40.92
N GLU A 185 -54.38 -28.63 -40.42
CA GLU A 185 -53.81 -29.77 -41.16
C GLU A 185 -54.89 -30.76 -41.59
N ASN A 186 -55.83 -31.09 -40.70
CA ASN A 186 -56.95 -31.98 -41.03
C ASN A 186 -57.87 -31.39 -42.10
N LYS A 187 -58.24 -30.10 -41.99
CA LYS A 187 -59.07 -29.43 -43.00
C LYS A 187 -58.37 -29.33 -44.35
N GLN A 188 -57.05 -29.09 -44.34
CA GLN A 188 -56.26 -29.09 -45.57
C GLN A 188 -56.26 -30.47 -46.21
N ALA A 189 -56.01 -31.53 -45.44
CA ALA A 189 -56.05 -32.90 -45.95
C ALA A 189 -57.44 -33.28 -46.51
N GLU A 190 -58.52 -32.85 -45.85
CA GLU A 190 -59.90 -33.07 -46.32
C GLU A 190 -60.20 -32.32 -47.63
N CYS A 191 -59.70 -31.09 -47.77
CA CYS A 191 -59.79 -30.31 -49.00
C CYS A 191 -59.02 -30.99 -50.15
N ASP A 192 -57.77 -31.41 -49.89
CA ASP A 192 -56.91 -32.08 -50.86
C ASP A 192 -57.53 -33.42 -51.33
N LEU A 193 -58.14 -34.18 -50.42
CA LEU A 193 -58.90 -35.40 -50.74
C LEU A 193 -60.09 -35.09 -51.65
N THR A 194 -60.86 -34.04 -51.34
CA THR A 194 -62.04 -33.63 -52.11
C THR A 194 -61.66 -33.15 -53.52
N GLU A 195 -60.59 -32.34 -53.63
CA GLU A 195 -60.08 -31.85 -54.92
C GLU A 195 -59.56 -32.99 -55.83
N LEU A 196 -59.04 -34.08 -55.27
CA LEU A 196 -58.64 -35.25 -56.05
C LEU A 196 -59.82 -36.16 -56.42
N GLN A 197 -60.86 -36.23 -55.59
CA GLN A 197 -61.99 -37.13 -55.79
C GLN A 197 -62.95 -36.65 -56.89
N GLN A 198 -63.23 -35.34 -56.95
CA GLN A 198 -64.13 -34.74 -57.95
C GLN A 198 -63.71 -35.01 -59.42
N PRO A 199 -62.46 -34.71 -59.85
CA PRO A 199 -62.04 -34.95 -61.22
C PRO A 199 -61.96 -36.44 -61.56
N HIS A 200 -61.68 -37.30 -60.58
CA HIS A 200 -61.70 -38.75 -60.78
C HIS A 200 -63.13 -39.25 -61.03
N GLU A 201 -64.10 -38.83 -60.23
CA GLU A 201 -65.53 -39.15 -60.45
C GLU A 201 -66.05 -38.59 -61.77
N GLU A 202 -65.66 -37.37 -62.13
CA GLU A 202 -66.01 -36.75 -63.42
C GLU A 202 -65.38 -37.50 -64.61
N ASN A 203 -64.11 -37.89 -64.51
CA ASN A 203 -63.44 -38.71 -65.53
C ASN A 203 -64.11 -40.07 -65.71
N GLN A 204 -64.45 -40.76 -64.62
CA GLN A 204 -65.21 -42.02 -64.71
C GLN A 204 -66.58 -41.83 -65.37
N ARG A 205 -67.22 -40.68 -65.13
CA ARG A 205 -68.49 -40.35 -65.80
C ARG A 205 -68.29 -40.12 -67.29
N ARG A 206 -67.30 -39.30 -67.68
CA ARG A 206 -66.95 -39.06 -69.09
C ARG A 206 -66.57 -40.36 -69.81
N GLU A 207 -65.87 -41.26 -69.13
CA GLU A 207 -65.47 -42.55 -69.68
C GLU A 207 -66.69 -43.47 -69.94
N ARG A 208 -67.67 -43.49 -69.02
CA ARG A 208 -68.96 -44.16 -69.25
C ARG A 208 -69.74 -43.55 -70.41
N GLU A 209 -69.77 -42.22 -70.54
CA GLU A 209 -70.44 -41.52 -71.65
C GLU A 209 -69.74 -41.78 -72.99
N LEU A 210 -68.41 -41.86 -73.02
CA LEU A 210 -67.65 -42.26 -74.21
C LEU A 210 -67.93 -43.70 -74.60
N GLN A 211 -68.04 -44.61 -73.62
CA GLN A 211 -68.38 -46.00 -73.87
C GLN A 211 -69.77 -46.14 -74.53
N THR A 212 -70.77 -45.44 -74.00
CA THR A 212 -72.13 -45.47 -74.57
C THR A 212 -72.19 -44.81 -75.95
N LEU A 213 -71.47 -43.70 -76.17
CA LEU A 213 -71.35 -43.10 -77.50
C LEU A 213 -70.65 -44.04 -78.49
N LYS A 214 -69.63 -44.77 -78.05
CA LYS A 214 -68.92 -45.75 -78.89
C LYS A 214 -69.83 -46.91 -79.27
N GLU A 215 -70.60 -47.46 -78.32
CA GLU A 215 -71.61 -48.48 -78.61
C GLU A 215 -72.67 -47.97 -79.59
N ASN A 216 -73.16 -46.74 -79.41
CA ASN A 216 -74.12 -46.11 -80.34
C ASN A 216 -73.54 -45.84 -81.74
N LEU A 217 -72.27 -45.47 -81.83
CA LEU A 217 -71.60 -45.32 -83.12
C LEU A 217 -71.40 -46.67 -83.79
N GLU A 218 -71.07 -47.72 -83.03
CA GLU A 218 -70.93 -49.07 -83.57
C GLU A 218 -72.28 -49.63 -84.05
N THR A 219 -73.37 -49.39 -83.32
CA THR A 219 -74.72 -49.74 -83.78
C THR A 219 -75.10 -48.97 -85.05
N LYS A 220 -74.85 -47.66 -85.09
CA LYS A 220 -75.07 -46.86 -86.30
C LYS A 220 -74.18 -47.27 -87.47
N THR A 221 -72.95 -47.70 -87.21
CA THR A 221 -72.05 -48.17 -88.28
C THR A 221 -72.59 -49.47 -88.87
N LYS A 222 -73.06 -50.41 -88.03
CA LYS A 222 -73.75 -51.62 -88.49
C LYS A 222 -75.03 -51.30 -89.27
N GLU A 223 -75.81 -50.31 -88.83
CA GLU A 223 -76.99 -49.84 -89.58
C GLU A 223 -76.61 -49.25 -90.94
N LEU A 224 -75.57 -48.41 -91.00
CA LEU A 224 -75.10 -47.82 -92.26
C LEU A 224 -74.49 -48.86 -93.20
N GLU A 225 -73.74 -49.84 -92.69
CA GLU A 225 -73.26 -50.98 -93.49
C GLU A 225 -74.43 -51.77 -94.07
N THR A 226 -75.50 -51.98 -93.29
CA THR A 226 -76.73 -52.62 -93.76
C THR A 226 -77.43 -51.79 -94.84
N ILE A 227 -77.46 -50.46 -94.71
CA ILE A 227 -78.04 -49.56 -95.72
C ILE A 227 -77.21 -49.55 -97.01
N ILE A 228 -75.87 -49.53 -96.90
CA ILE A 228 -74.95 -49.55 -98.04
C ILE A 228 -75.05 -50.88 -98.78
N GLU A 229 -75.13 -52.02 -98.08
CA GLU A 229 -75.35 -53.33 -98.73
C GLU A 229 -76.69 -53.41 -99.48
N ASN A 230 -77.71 -52.65 -99.07
CA ASN A 230 -79.04 -52.66 -99.68
C ASN A 230 -79.25 -51.61 -100.80
N TRP A 231 -78.27 -50.74 -101.08
CA TRP A 231 -78.43 -49.68 -102.08
C TRP A 231 -77.78 -50.07 -103.43
N SER A 232 -78.63 -50.33 -104.43
CA SER A 232 -78.29 -50.58 -105.84
C SER A 232 -78.50 -49.31 -106.68
N PRO A 233 -77.68 -49.02 -107.72
CA PRO A 233 -77.61 -47.69 -108.31
C PRO A 233 -78.72 -47.47 -109.34
N PHE A 234 -79.49 -46.40 -109.19
CA PHE A 234 -80.42 -45.95 -110.22
C PHE A 234 -80.25 -44.43 -110.46
N SER A 235 -79.41 -44.15 -111.44
CA SER A 235 -79.60 -43.23 -112.58
C SER A 235 -80.50 -42.00 -112.37
N ASP A 236 -79.85 -40.85 -112.13
CA ASP A 236 -79.74 -39.68 -113.03
C ASP A 236 -80.99 -39.14 -113.75
N GLU A 237 -82.16 -39.15 -113.14
CA GLU A 237 -83.32 -38.42 -113.72
C GLU A 237 -84.20 -37.65 -112.71
N GLU A 238 -83.74 -37.47 -111.47
CA GLU A 238 -84.44 -36.68 -110.42
C GLU A 238 -83.50 -35.77 -109.59
N GLU A 239 -82.57 -35.08 -110.26
CA GLU A 239 -81.64 -34.11 -109.64
C GLU A 239 -82.09 -32.64 -109.82
N GLU A 240 -83.40 -32.41 -110.04
CA GLU A 240 -83.96 -31.07 -110.27
C GLU A 240 -85.14 -30.70 -109.34
N GLN A 241 -85.32 -31.42 -108.20
CA GLN A 241 -86.29 -31.08 -107.14
C GLN A 241 -85.73 -31.06 -105.69
N ARG A 242 -84.40 -30.98 -105.50
CA ARG A 242 -83.78 -30.78 -104.16
C ARG A 242 -82.73 -29.66 -104.15
N LYS A 243 -83.10 -28.49 -104.69
CA LYS A 243 -82.38 -27.22 -104.48
C LYS A 243 -83.14 -26.22 -103.61
N GLU A 244 -84.20 -26.63 -102.90
CA GLU A 244 -85.09 -25.70 -102.19
C GLU A 244 -85.35 -26.07 -100.71
N GLN A 245 -84.58 -26.99 -100.12
CA GLN A 245 -84.83 -27.41 -98.73
C GLN A 245 -83.60 -27.89 -97.95
N THR A 246 -82.46 -27.21 -98.08
CA THR A 246 -81.33 -27.29 -97.12
C THR A 246 -80.56 -25.97 -96.97
N GLU A 247 -81.09 -24.88 -97.55
CA GLU A 247 -80.61 -23.50 -97.39
C GLU A 247 -81.24 -22.79 -96.16
N LYS A 248 -81.87 -23.55 -95.24
CA LYS A 248 -82.56 -23.04 -94.03
C LYS A 248 -82.04 -23.55 -92.68
N GLU A 249 -80.91 -24.25 -92.64
CA GLU A 249 -80.35 -24.77 -91.37
C GLU A 249 -78.87 -24.39 -91.12
N VAL A 250 -78.21 -23.76 -92.08
CA VAL A 250 -76.82 -23.28 -91.94
C VAL A 250 -76.76 -21.84 -91.39
N GLU A 251 -77.90 -21.16 -91.28
CA GLU A 251 -78.00 -19.78 -90.77
C GLU A 251 -78.48 -19.69 -89.30
N THR A 252 -78.93 -20.80 -88.71
CA THR A 252 -79.49 -20.86 -87.35
C THR A 252 -78.53 -21.34 -86.25
N LEU A 253 -77.32 -21.78 -86.59
CA LEU A 253 -76.33 -22.27 -85.60
C LEU A 253 -74.96 -21.57 -85.69
N LYS A 254 -74.98 -20.28 -86.03
CA LYS A 254 -73.81 -19.38 -85.89
C LYS A 254 -74.06 -18.23 -84.91
N LYS A 255 -75.11 -18.37 -84.09
CA LYS A 255 -75.65 -17.32 -83.20
C LYS A 255 -75.68 -17.72 -81.73
N GLU A 256 -74.70 -18.53 -81.29
CA GLU A 256 -74.43 -18.81 -79.87
C GLU A 256 -72.93 -18.72 -79.52
N LEU A 257 -72.15 -18.04 -80.36
CA LEU A 257 -70.84 -17.55 -79.94
C LEU A 257 -71.01 -16.07 -79.60
N GLN A 258 -70.73 -15.76 -78.32
CA GLN A 258 -70.49 -14.41 -77.78
C GLN A 258 -71.72 -13.65 -77.27
N THR A 259 -72.06 -13.80 -75.98
CA THR A 259 -71.89 -12.72 -74.97
C THR A 259 -72.33 -13.14 -73.56
N LYS A 260 -71.40 -13.06 -72.60
CA LYS A 260 -71.46 -12.33 -71.32
C LYS A 260 -70.53 -13.00 -70.29
N GLN A 261 -69.79 -12.34 -69.40
CA GLN A 261 -69.43 -10.94 -69.16
C GLN A 261 -68.55 -11.00 -67.90
N GLU A 262 -67.23 -11.07 -68.08
CA GLU A 262 -66.19 -10.74 -67.07
C GLU A 262 -65.40 -9.58 -67.72
N GLU A 263 -64.86 -8.57 -67.04
CA GLU A 263 -64.18 -8.61 -65.74
C GLU A 263 -63.99 -7.16 -65.22
N PHE A 264 -63.87 -7.05 -63.91
CA PHE A 264 -63.84 -5.83 -63.10
C PHE A 264 -62.40 -5.32 -62.96
N GLU A 265 -62.19 -4.01 -63.10
CA GLU A 265 -60.90 -3.36 -62.86
C GLU A 265 -60.58 -3.24 -61.37
N THR A 266 -59.31 -3.40 -60.97
CA THR A 266 -58.51 -2.38 -60.25
C THR A 266 -57.16 -2.94 -59.81
N LYS A 267 -56.09 -2.18 -60.09
CA LYS A 267 -54.69 -2.54 -59.80
C LYS A 267 -53.91 -1.27 -59.48
N THR A 268 -53.39 -1.13 -58.25
CA THR A 268 -52.24 -0.23 -58.00
C THR A 268 -51.35 -0.66 -56.83
N LYS A 269 -50.08 -0.90 -57.18
CA LYS A 269 -48.83 -1.17 -56.41
C LYS A 269 -48.49 -0.03 -55.42
N GLU A 270 -48.01 -0.27 -54.19
CA GLU A 270 -46.64 -0.64 -53.71
C GLU A 270 -45.49 0.40 -53.92
N ARG A 271 -45.05 0.99 -52.77
CA ARG A 271 -43.67 1.34 -52.27
C ARG A 271 -42.72 2.22 -53.15
N PRO A 272 -41.51 2.73 -52.70
CA PRO A 272 -40.59 2.25 -51.62
C PRO A 272 -39.69 3.29 -50.84
N ASN A 273 -38.85 2.77 -49.90
CA ASN A 273 -37.41 3.02 -49.55
C ASN A 273 -36.86 4.43 -49.16
N VAL A 274 -35.72 4.68 -48.46
CA VAL A 274 -34.61 3.98 -47.71
C VAL A 274 -33.65 5.07 -47.15
N SER A 275 -32.83 4.77 -46.11
CA SER A 275 -31.36 5.11 -45.94
C SER A 275 -30.94 5.20 -44.46
N GLN A 276 -29.98 4.41 -43.93
CA GLN A 276 -28.47 4.50 -44.03
C GLN A 276 -27.91 5.76 -43.33
N ASN A 277 -26.79 5.84 -42.56
CA ASN A 277 -25.58 5.04 -42.24
C ASN A 277 -24.86 5.77 -41.04
N ASN A 278 -24.19 5.10 -40.09
CA ASN A 278 -22.74 4.80 -39.89
C ASN A 278 -21.77 5.92 -39.42
N ASP A 279 -20.67 5.43 -38.80
CA ASP A 279 -19.29 5.96 -38.62
C ASP A 279 -18.94 6.60 -37.25
N THR A 280 -18.09 6.04 -36.36
CA THR A 280 -16.61 5.74 -36.32
C THR A 280 -15.68 6.95 -36.21
N ASN A 281 -14.83 7.04 -35.16
CA ASN A 281 -13.34 6.92 -35.22
C ASN A 281 -12.55 7.50 -34.01
N LEU A 282 -11.32 6.95 -33.88
CA LEU A 282 -10.21 7.20 -32.94
C LEU A 282 -9.47 8.55 -33.11
N ALA A 283 -8.67 8.96 -32.10
CA ALA A 283 -7.34 9.58 -32.27
C ALA A 283 -6.47 9.58 -30.98
N ASP A 284 -5.15 9.43 -31.17
CA ASP A 284 -4.04 9.38 -30.19
C ASP A 284 -3.62 10.75 -29.62
N GLN A 285 -3.16 10.78 -28.36
CA GLN A 285 -2.11 11.69 -27.87
C GLN A 285 -1.24 10.97 -26.81
N ASN A 286 0.07 10.84 -27.08
CA ASN A 286 1.04 10.23 -26.17
C ASN A 286 1.56 11.27 -25.16
N SER A 287 0.67 11.78 -24.33
CA SER A 287 1.03 12.50 -23.10
C SER A 287 1.16 11.48 -21.98
N THR A 288 2.19 11.58 -21.14
CA THR A 288 2.29 10.77 -19.92
C THR A 288 1.16 11.16 -18.96
N GLU A 289 -0.04 10.64 -19.20
CA GLU A 289 -1.23 10.97 -18.43
C GLU A 289 -1.22 10.16 -17.12
N VAL A 290 -0.53 10.69 -16.13
CA VAL A 290 -0.70 10.25 -14.74
C VAL A 290 -1.89 10.99 -14.16
N PHE A 291 -2.92 10.24 -13.78
CA PHE A 291 -4.07 10.75 -13.06
C PHE A 291 -3.88 10.56 -11.56
N VAL A 292 -4.06 11.64 -10.80
CA VAL A 292 -3.97 11.66 -9.34
C VAL A 292 -5.39 11.70 -8.78
N GLU A 293 -5.74 10.70 -7.97
CA GLU A 293 -7.04 10.58 -7.33
C GLU A 293 -6.89 10.59 -5.82
N PHE A 294 -7.84 11.22 -5.13
CA PHE A 294 -7.85 11.35 -3.68
C PHE A 294 -9.06 10.65 -3.09
N ASP A 295 -8.87 9.96 -1.98
CA ASP A 295 -9.98 9.47 -1.19
C ASP A 295 -10.69 10.65 -0.51
N PRO A 296 -12.02 10.83 -0.69
CA PRO A 296 -12.77 11.90 -0.04
C PRO A 296 -12.77 11.83 1.50
N ASN A 297 -12.33 10.71 2.09
CA ASN A 297 -12.22 10.51 3.53
C ASN A 297 -10.76 10.51 4.02
N GLY A 298 -9.79 10.94 3.19
CA GLY A 298 -8.41 11.10 3.62
C GLY A 298 -7.63 9.82 3.83
N LYS A 299 -8.07 8.69 3.27
CA LYS A 299 -7.43 7.39 3.54
C LYS A 299 -6.24 7.09 2.64
N TYR A 300 -6.28 7.55 1.39
CA TYR A 300 -5.23 7.27 0.41
C TYR A 300 -5.20 8.32 -0.72
N LEU A 301 -4.03 8.39 -1.36
CA LEU A 301 -3.82 9.01 -2.67
C LEU A 301 -3.50 7.92 -3.69
N ARG A 302 -4.02 8.03 -4.91
CA ARG A 302 -3.84 7.01 -5.95
C ARG A 302 -3.31 7.63 -7.23
N LEU A 303 -2.20 7.10 -7.73
CA LEU A 303 -1.68 7.43 -9.05
C LEU A 303 -2.13 6.36 -10.04
N THR A 304 -2.70 6.78 -11.16
CA THR A 304 -3.09 5.89 -12.25
C THR A 304 -2.34 6.27 -13.50
N ASN A 305 -1.57 5.34 -14.06
CA ASN A 305 -0.95 5.51 -15.36
C ASN A 305 -2.02 5.26 -16.43
N LYS A 306 -2.49 6.30 -17.12
CA LYS A 306 -3.44 6.17 -18.24
C LYS A 306 -2.76 5.98 -19.59
N SER A 307 -1.43 6.03 -19.64
CA SER A 307 -0.71 5.77 -20.88
C SER A 307 -0.67 4.28 -21.21
N LYS A 308 -0.41 3.98 -22.49
CA LYS A 308 -0.21 2.63 -23.01
C LYS A 308 1.21 2.08 -22.71
N GLU A 309 2.08 2.88 -22.10
CA GLU A 309 3.48 2.54 -21.82
C GLU A 309 3.77 2.42 -20.31
N ASP A 310 4.79 1.65 -19.95
CA ASP A 310 5.23 1.49 -18.56
C ASP A 310 5.98 2.73 -18.08
N LEU A 311 5.49 3.37 -17.01
CA LEU A 311 6.10 4.54 -16.43
C LEU A 311 7.13 4.17 -15.36
N LYS A 312 8.39 4.51 -15.60
CA LYS A 312 9.47 4.36 -14.60
C LYS A 312 9.44 5.56 -13.66
N LEU A 313 8.98 5.36 -12.43
CA LEU A 313 8.91 6.39 -11.40
C LEU A 313 10.16 6.38 -10.49
N GLU A 314 11.23 5.71 -10.90
CA GLU A 314 12.47 5.66 -10.12
C GLU A 314 13.04 7.07 -9.91
N GLY A 315 13.22 7.45 -8.65
CA GLY A 315 13.72 8.79 -8.28
C GLY A 315 12.70 9.91 -8.43
N TRP A 316 11.45 9.61 -8.83
CA TRP A 316 10.38 10.60 -8.85
C TRP A 316 9.92 10.90 -7.43
N MET A 317 9.35 12.09 -7.25
CA MET A 317 8.87 12.58 -5.97
C MET A 317 7.41 13.02 -6.06
N LEU A 318 6.64 12.75 -5.00
CA LEU A 318 5.36 13.41 -4.77
C LEU A 318 5.56 14.48 -3.71
N ARG A 319 5.17 15.70 -4.03
CA ARG A 319 5.09 16.80 -3.07
C ARG A 319 3.62 17.07 -2.78
N VAL A 320 3.21 16.92 -1.53
CA VAL A 320 1.83 17.13 -1.07
C VAL A 320 1.81 18.28 -0.09
N LYS A 321 1.01 19.30 -0.37
CA LYS A 321 0.73 20.41 0.54
C LYS A 321 -0.72 20.33 0.98
N LEU A 322 -0.93 20.20 2.29
CA LEU A 322 -2.26 20.22 2.92
C LEU A 322 -2.50 21.61 3.47
N ASN A 323 -3.54 22.29 2.98
CA ASN A 323 -3.87 23.67 3.35
C ASN A 323 -2.63 24.60 3.19
N ASP A 324 -2.38 25.47 4.16
CA ASP A 324 -1.21 26.35 4.20
C ASP A 324 -0.05 25.75 5.02
N GLU A 325 -0.06 24.44 5.29
CA GLU A 325 1.03 23.76 5.98
C GLU A 325 2.27 23.59 5.08
N ASN A 326 3.39 23.21 5.70
CA ASN A 326 4.62 22.87 4.98
C ASN A 326 4.40 21.61 4.11
N PRO A 327 4.84 21.62 2.84
CA PRO A 327 4.69 20.48 1.96
C PRO A 327 5.56 19.30 2.43
N ILE A 328 5.00 18.10 2.34
CA ILE A 328 5.70 16.84 2.63
C ILE A 328 6.08 16.15 1.31
N MET A 329 7.19 15.40 1.32
CA MET A 329 7.72 14.75 0.12
C MET A 329 7.79 13.24 0.26
N TYR A 330 7.44 12.52 -0.80
CA TYR A 330 7.58 11.08 -0.92
C TYR A 330 8.43 10.73 -2.12
N THR A 331 9.54 10.03 -1.91
CA THR A 331 10.41 9.57 -2.99
C THR A 331 10.13 8.11 -3.32
N PHE A 332 9.86 7.82 -4.58
CA PHE A 332 9.71 6.45 -5.05
C PHE A 332 11.06 5.71 -5.00
N LYS A 333 11.04 4.46 -4.50
CA LYS A 333 12.24 3.63 -4.40
C LYS A 333 12.90 3.41 -5.77
N LYS A 334 14.22 3.24 -5.76
CA LYS A 334 14.98 2.75 -6.92
C LYS A 334 14.31 1.48 -7.46
N SER A 335 14.16 1.38 -8.79
CA SER A 335 13.41 0.36 -9.53
C SER A 335 11.87 0.39 -9.53
N PHE A 336 11.18 1.42 -9.00
CA PHE A 336 9.70 1.45 -9.06
C PHE A 336 9.19 1.68 -10.49
N LYS A 337 8.28 0.81 -10.95
CA LYS A 337 7.65 0.87 -12.27
C LYS A 337 6.13 0.78 -12.13
N LEU A 338 5.43 1.76 -12.67
CA LEU A 338 3.97 1.77 -12.78
C LEU A 338 3.58 1.34 -14.20
N ARG A 339 3.12 0.09 -14.33
CA ARG A 339 2.77 -0.48 -15.64
C ARG A 339 1.66 0.31 -16.35
N ALA A 340 1.59 0.20 -17.67
CA ALA A 340 0.52 0.76 -18.49
C ALA A 340 -0.86 0.41 -17.92
N GLU A 341 -1.77 1.39 -17.86
CA GLU A 341 -3.14 1.26 -17.35
C GLU A 341 -3.26 0.72 -15.90
N LYS A 342 -2.16 0.70 -15.13
CA LYS A 342 -2.17 0.28 -13.73
C LYS A 342 -2.16 1.47 -12.79
N LYS A 343 -2.53 1.17 -11.54
CA LYS A 343 -2.62 2.14 -10.46
C LYS A 343 -1.78 1.70 -9.27
N VAL A 344 -1.21 2.67 -8.57
CA VAL A 344 -0.57 2.50 -7.27
C VAL A 344 -1.32 3.35 -6.25
N THR A 345 -1.67 2.73 -5.12
CA THR A 345 -2.35 3.39 -4.01
C THR A 345 -1.34 3.65 -2.90
N ILE A 346 -1.26 4.89 -2.45
CA ILE A 346 -0.41 5.36 -1.36
C ILE A 346 -1.31 5.64 -0.16
N TRP A 347 -1.21 4.78 0.84
CA TRP A 347 -2.04 4.81 2.03
C TRP A 347 -1.44 5.69 3.11
N VAL A 348 -2.33 6.43 3.78
CA VAL A 348 -2.04 7.05 5.08
C VAL A 348 -1.81 5.94 6.12
N PRO A 349 -0.91 6.11 7.11
CA PRO A 349 -0.62 5.06 8.08
C PRO A 349 -1.87 4.59 8.81
N GLY A 350 -2.05 3.26 8.90
CA GLY A 350 -3.20 2.64 9.55
C GLY A 350 -4.51 2.66 8.74
N SER A 351 -4.53 3.18 7.51
CA SER A 351 -5.74 3.22 6.66
C SER A 351 -5.85 2.07 5.66
N GLY A 352 -4.78 1.27 5.45
CA GLY A 352 -4.74 0.17 4.48
C GLY A 352 -3.50 -0.72 4.63
N PHE A 353 -3.32 -1.68 3.72
CA PHE A 353 -2.25 -2.69 3.77
C PHE A 353 -1.06 -2.32 2.89
N HIS A 354 0.16 -2.53 3.40
CA HIS A 354 1.40 -2.32 2.64
C HIS A 354 1.71 -3.56 1.78
N LEU A 355 1.48 -3.46 0.46
CA LEU A 355 1.72 -4.53 -0.53
C LEU A 355 2.35 -3.94 -1.80
N PRO A 356 3.66 -3.63 -1.80
CA PRO A 356 4.36 -3.16 -2.99
C PRO A 356 4.29 -4.19 -4.14
N PRO A 357 4.17 -3.77 -5.41
CA PRO A 357 4.22 -2.37 -5.87
C PRO A 357 2.85 -1.65 -5.87
N SER A 358 1.74 -2.37 -5.69
CA SER A 358 0.39 -1.83 -5.89
C SER A 358 -0.12 -0.97 -4.72
N ASN A 359 0.31 -1.27 -3.49
CA ASN A 359 -0.08 -0.54 -2.29
C ASN A 359 1.16 -0.15 -1.48
N LEU A 360 1.38 1.15 -1.35
CA LEU A 360 2.48 1.76 -0.61
C LEU A 360 1.92 2.44 0.63
N THR A 361 2.76 2.63 1.64
CA THR A 361 2.38 3.37 2.86
C THR A 361 3.35 4.53 3.02
N TRP A 362 2.82 5.73 3.18
CA TRP A 362 3.61 6.93 3.40
C TRP A 362 3.44 7.40 4.83
N LYS A 363 4.49 7.21 5.65
CA LYS A 363 4.46 7.45 7.10
C LYS A 363 4.16 8.89 7.51
N GLU A 364 4.59 9.86 6.70
CA GLU A 364 4.45 11.29 6.99
C GLU A 364 3.16 11.88 6.41
N LEU A 365 2.44 11.13 5.57
CA LEU A 365 1.19 11.59 4.98
C LEU A 365 0.12 11.67 6.07
N LYS A 366 -0.37 12.89 6.32
CA LYS A 366 -1.50 13.13 7.23
C LYS A 366 -2.82 12.78 6.56
N ARG A 367 -3.83 12.39 7.35
CA ARG A 367 -5.22 12.29 6.86
C ARG A 367 -5.78 13.69 6.57
N TRP A 368 -6.66 13.78 5.60
CA TRP A 368 -7.41 15.00 5.25
C TRP A 368 -8.92 14.75 5.30
N ASN A 369 -9.70 15.81 5.44
CA ASN A 369 -11.16 15.77 5.52
C ASN A 369 -11.81 16.48 4.32
N LYS A 370 -13.12 16.32 4.18
CA LYS A 370 -13.90 17.07 3.18
C LYS A 370 -13.79 18.57 3.49
N GLY A 371 -13.22 19.33 2.56
CA GLY A 371 -13.03 20.78 2.67
C GLY A 371 -11.58 21.24 2.88
N ASP A 372 -10.66 20.31 3.16
CA ASP A 372 -9.23 20.61 3.14
C ASP A 372 -8.75 20.85 1.69
N LYS A 373 -7.87 21.83 1.51
CA LYS A 373 -7.22 22.12 0.21
C LYS A 373 -6.00 21.24 0.05
N LEU A 374 -5.95 20.46 -1.02
CA LEU A 374 -4.83 19.57 -1.29
C LEU A 374 -4.15 19.98 -2.58
N LEU A 375 -2.89 20.39 -2.51
CA LEU A 375 -2.05 20.58 -3.68
C LEU A 375 -1.04 19.43 -3.77
N VAL A 376 -1.09 18.69 -4.88
CA VAL A 376 -0.16 17.59 -5.14
C VAL A 376 0.58 17.81 -6.44
N GLU A 377 1.90 17.72 -6.35
CA GLU A 377 2.79 17.85 -7.48
C GLU A 377 3.60 16.55 -7.63
N LEU A 378 3.52 15.95 -8.80
CA LEU A 378 4.38 14.85 -9.22
C LEU A 378 5.60 15.45 -9.91
N ILE A 379 6.78 15.14 -9.38
CA ILE A 379 8.07 15.68 -9.78
C ILE A 379 8.91 14.53 -10.34
N ASN A 380 9.49 14.70 -11.52
CA ASN A 380 10.33 13.68 -12.14
C ASN A 380 11.75 13.64 -11.54
N CYS A 381 12.60 12.71 -12.00
CA CYS A 381 13.98 12.58 -11.55
C CYS A 381 14.91 13.76 -11.94
N HIS A 382 14.44 14.69 -12.77
CA HIS A 382 15.13 15.93 -13.14
C HIS A 382 14.57 17.15 -12.40
N GLU A 383 13.76 16.94 -11.35
CA GLU A 383 13.11 17.99 -10.54
C GLU A 383 12.07 18.84 -11.29
N GLU A 384 11.58 18.36 -12.44
CA GLU A 384 10.52 19.03 -13.19
C GLU A 384 9.14 18.56 -12.71
N ILE A 385 8.21 19.50 -12.55
CA ILE A 385 6.82 19.19 -12.20
C ILE A 385 6.10 18.69 -13.45
N VAL A 386 5.79 17.40 -13.48
CA VAL A 386 5.11 16.76 -14.62
C VAL A 386 3.59 16.75 -14.46
N LYS A 387 3.09 16.86 -13.23
CA LYS A 387 1.65 16.94 -12.97
C LYS A 387 1.40 17.71 -11.68
N THR A 388 0.50 18.69 -11.75
CA THR A 388 -0.08 19.35 -10.58
C THR A 388 -1.55 19.02 -10.51
N THR A 389 -2.06 18.71 -9.32
CA THR A 389 -3.48 18.45 -9.06
C THR A 389 -3.86 19.15 -7.77
N GLU A 390 -4.90 19.97 -7.84
CA GLU A 390 -5.49 20.68 -6.71
C GLU A 390 -6.91 20.16 -6.49
N VAL A 391 -7.27 19.85 -5.24
CA VAL A 391 -8.60 19.35 -4.84
C VAL A 391 -9.13 20.17 -3.67
#